data_AF-A0A9R0KAD2-F1
#
_entry.id   AF-A0A9R0KAD2-F1
#
_cell.length_a   1.000
_cell.length_b   1.000
_cell.length_c   1.000
_cell.angle_alpha   90.00
_cell.angle_beta   90.00
_cell.angle_gamma   90.00
#
_symmetry.space_group_name_H-M   'P 1'
#
loop_
_entity.id
_entity.type
_entity.pdbx_description
1 polymer ?
#
loop_
_entity_poly.entity_id
_entity_poly.type
_entity_poly.pdbx_seq_one_letter_code
_entity_poly.pdbx_strand_id
1 'polypeptide(L)'
;MARLFPNLDTVPLTNHPKFAETSNLRKKRRVHHQIRFSASLSRRQFRTTLAMSLNPVNEPQKIVVLNYQSEKLVGLLHDTGSKDVVIVCHGFTSRKENKMMVNICGALEKEGISAYRFDFSGNGESDGTFAYGNYMKEVEDLCAVVKHFNGENRIVSAIVGHSKGGDVVLLYASKYHDIRTVVNLSGRYDLKKGIAERLGEDFMERIKKNGYMDVECQKTGC
;
A
#
# COMPACT_ATOMS: atom_id res chain seq x y z
N MET A 1 -0.26 -11.94 13.36
CA MET A 1 -0.77 -11.07 14.44
C MET A 1 -0.31 -9.66 14.15
N ALA A 2 -0.99 -8.90 13.27
CA ALA A 2 -0.58 -7.52 13.01
C ALA A 2 -1.49 -6.57 13.76
N ARG A 3 -0.85 -5.64 14.47
CA ARG A 3 -1.44 -4.59 15.27
C ARG A 3 -1.58 -3.34 14.42
N LEU A 4 -2.59 -2.54 14.74
CA LEU A 4 -2.64 -1.14 14.34
C LEU A 4 -2.30 -0.28 15.54
N PHE A 5 -1.35 0.63 15.35
CA PHE A 5 -1.04 1.68 16.30
C PHE A 5 -1.69 2.98 15.84
N PRO A 6 -2.32 3.75 16.74
CA PRO A 6 -2.65 5.14 16.47
C PRO A 6 -1.42 6.00 16.74
N ASN A 7 -1.21 7.02 15.92
CA ASN A 7 -0.72 8.35 16.32
C ASN A 7 -0.81 9.28 15.11
N LEU A 8 -1.90 10.04 15.05
CA LEU A 8 -1.99 11.29 14.29
C LEU A 8 -2.50 12.32 15.28
N ASP A 9 -1.59 12.93 16.03
CA ASP A 9 -1.83 14.20 16.70
C ASP A 9 -0.54 15.04 16.61
N THR A 10 -0.70 16.17 15.91
CA THR A 10 -0.06 17.49 16.12
C THR A 10 1.45 17.58 16.38
N VAL A 11 2.19 18.13 15.41
CA VAL A 11 3.52 18.73 15.63
C VAL A 11 3.38 20.25 15.71
N PRO A 12 3.73 20.90 16.82
CA PRO A 12 4.21 22.28 16.80
C PRO A 12 5.75 22.30 16.75
N LEU A 13 6.29 23.17 15.90
CA LEU A 13 7.71 23.53 15.84
C LEU A 13 8.13 24.19 17.16
N THR A 14 9.23 23.74 17.79
CA THR A 14 10.36 24.60 18.26
C THR A 14 11.45 23.81 19.02
N ASN A 15 12.71 24.06 18.61
CA ASN A 15 14.01 24.15 19.32
C ASN A 15 14.49 23.12 20.38
N HIS A 16 15.69 22.59 20.13
CA HIS A 16 16.60 21.83 21.04
C HIS A 16 17.24 22.72 22.13
N PRO A 17 17.63 22.19 23.34
CA PRO A 17 18.96 21.55 23.52
C PRO A 17 19.13 20.40 24.58
N LYS A 18 20.17 19.57 24.33
CA LYS A 18 21.13 18.76 25.15
C LYS A 18 20.76 17.90 26.40
N PHE A 19 21.10 16.60 26.29
CA PHE A 19 21.66 15.56 27.21
C PHE A 19 21.59 15.67 28.77
N ALA A 20 21.07 14.63 29.46
CA ALA A 20 21.83 13.50 30.10
C ALA A 20 21.00 12.63 31.10
N GLU A 21 21.35 11.34 31.16
CA GLU A 21 21.24 10.30 32.22
C GLU A 21 19.94 9.57 32.70
N THR A 22 20.02 8.24 32.50
CA THR A 22 19.58 7.02 33.22
C THR A 22 18.37 6.98 34.18
N SER A 23 17.50 5.97 34.00
CA SER A 23 17.21 4.93 35.02
C SER A 23 16.17 3.89 34.57
N ASN A 24 16.32 2.69 35.15
CA ASN A 24 15.54 1.45 35.04
C ASN A 24 14.04 1.53 34.70
N LEU A 25 13.61 0.81 33.66
CA LEU A 25 12.20 0.42 33.49
C LEU A 25 12.04 -1.05 33.05
N ARG A 26 11.26 -1.75 33.87
CA ARG A 26 10.91 -3.18 33.83
C ARG A 26 10.48 -3.68 32.44
N LYS A 27 11.00 -4.86 32.04
CA LYS A 27 10.52 -5.65 30.88
C LYS A 27 9.02 -5.96 31.03
N LYS A 28 8.15 -5.21 30.36
CA LYS A 28 6.74 -5.59 30.14
C LYS A 28 6.67 -6.65 29.03
N ARG A 29 6.26 -7.88 29.40
CA ARG A 29 5.91 -8.96 28.46
C ARG A 29 4.82 -8.48 27.50
N ARG A 30 5.10 -8.56 26.19
CA ARG A 30 4.17 -8.17 25.11
C ARG A 30 3.26 -9.35 24.77
N VAL A 31 1.95 -9.18 24.95
CA VAL A 31 0.90 -10.12 24.53
C VAL A 31 0.46 -9.76 23.10
N HIS A 32 0.32 -10.73 22.19
CA HIS A 32 0.10 -10.53 20.74
C HIS A 32 -1.40 -10.72 20.34
N HIS A 33 -1.89 -10.00 19.28
CA HIS A 33 -3.26 -9.95 18.62
C HIS A 33 -3.44 -10.58 17.18
N GLN A 34 -4.29 -11.61 16.84
CA GLN A 34 -4.36 -12.33 15.52
C GLN A 34 -5.76 -12.37 14.89
N ILE A 35 -5.80 -12.38 13.54
CA ILE A 35 -6.99 -12.68 12.70
C ILE A 35 -6.57 -13.71 11.63
N ARG A 36 -7.43 -14.71 11.30
CA ARG A 36 -7.18 -15.80 10.33
C ARG A 36 -8.32 -15.89 9.28
N PHE A 37 -8.01 -16.30 8.05
CA PHE A 37 -8.96 -16.45 6.92
C PHE A 37 -8.74 -17.76 6.13
N SER A 38 -9.78 -18.32 5.49
CA SER A 38 -9.71 -19.46 4.55
C SER A 38 -10.65 -19.25 3.33
N ALA A 39 -10.33 -19.81 2.16
CA ALA A 39 -11.13 -19.64 0.93
C ALA A 39 -11.07 -20.85 -0.04
N SER A 40 -12.14 -21.04 -0.82
CA SER A 40 -12.23 -21.97 -1.96
C SER A 40 -12.81 -21.27 -3.20
N LEU A 41 -12.51 -21.79 -4.40
CA LEU A 41 -12.66 -21.10 -5.70
C LEU A 41 -13.72 -21.72 -6.62
N SER A 42 -14.38 -20.88 -7.42
CA SER A 42 -15.02 -21.26 -8.69
C SER A 42 -14.99 -20.09 -9.68
N ARG A 43 -14.70 -20.38 -10.97
CA ARG A 43 -14.50 -19.41 -12.07
C ARG A 43 -15.62 -19.49 -13.10
N ARG A 44 -16.02 -18.34 -13.65
CA ARG A 44 -16.53 -18.21 -15.02
C ARG A 44 -16.03 -16.93 -15.70
N GLN A 45 -15.80 -17.04 -17.01
CA GLN A 45 -15.10 -16.09 -17.89
C GLN A 45 -16.05 -15.55 -18.96
N PHE A 46 -15.82 -14.31 -19.41
CA PHE A 46 -16.26 -13.80 -20.70
C PHE A 46 -15.15 -12.95 -21.34
N ARG A 47 -15.02 -13.06 -22.67
CA ARG A 47 -14.02 -12.42 -23.54
C ARG A 47 -14.71 -11.42 -24.48
N THR A 48 -14.02 -10.33 -24.80
CA THR A 48 -14.24 -9.57 -26.05
C THR A 48 -12.91 -8.96 -26.51
N THR A 49 -12.65 -9.02 -27.81
CA THR A 49 -11.41 -8.65 -28.51
C THR A 49 -11.54 -7.34 -29.26
N LEU A 50 -10.51 -6.49 -29.20
CA LEU A 50 -10.21 -5.46 -30.21
C LEU A 50 -8.69 -5.46 -30.43
N ALA A 51 -8.26 -5.57 -31.68
CA ALA A 51 -6.85 -5.63 -32.05
C ALA A 51 -6.30 -4.22 -32.29
N MET A 52 -5.26 -3.85 -31.54
CA MET A 52 -4.35 -2.74 -31.85
C MET A 52 -2.94 -3.31 -31.90
N SER A 53 -2.12 -2.74 -32.79
CA SER A 53 -0.71 -3.07 -33.04
C SER A 53 0.02 -3.50 -31.75
N LEU A 54 0.39 -4.79 -31.69
CA LEU A 54 1.04 -5.39 -30.53
C LEU A 54 2.54 -5.18 -30.65
N ASN A 55 3.09 -4.21 -29.92
CA ASN A 55 4.44 -4.39 -29.40
C ASN A 55 4.44 -5.71 -28.60
N PRO A 56 5.49 -6.55 -28.69
CA PRO A 56 5.55 -7.76 -27.89
C PRO A 56 5.42 -7.37 -26.42
N VAL A 57 4.33 -7.79 -25.79
CA VAL A 57 4.14 -7.62 -24.35
C VAL A 57 5.23 -8.45 -23.70
N ASN A 58 6.24 -7.78 -23.14
CA ASN A 58 7.29 -8.47 -22.41
C ASN A 58 6.68 -8.98 -21.11
N GLU A 59 7.05 -10.19 -20.71
CA GLU A 59 6.66 -10.71 -19.39
C GLU A 59 7.18 -9.76 -18.29
N PRO A 60 6.31 -9.31 -17.37
CA PRO A 60 6.72 -8.38 -16.33
C PRO A 60 7.85 -8.95 -15.46
N GLN A 61 8.86 -8.12 -15.19
CA GLN A 61 10.02 -8.52 -14.41
C GLN A 61 9.70 -8.48 -12.91
N LYS A 62 9.95 -9.58 -12.19
CA LYS A 62 9.78 -9.63 -10.74
C LYS A 62 10.93 -8.90 -10.04
N ILE A 63 10.57 -7.94 -9.19
CA ILE A 63 11.51 -7.13 -8.39
C ILE A 63 11.16 -7.31 -6.91
N VAL A 64 12.18 -7.44 -6.08
CA VAL A 64 12.06 -7.50 -4.62
C VAL A 64 12.76 -6.28 -4.02
N VAL A 65 12.00 -5.47 -3.29
CA VAL A 65 12.49 -4.28 -2.59
C VAL A 65 12.44 -4.54 -1.09
N LEU A 66 13.44 -4.13 -0.32
CA LEU A 66 13.39 -4.19 1.14
C LEU A 66 12.81 -2.88 1.68
N ASN A 67 11.80 -2.96 2.55
CA ASN A 67 11.32 -1.80 3.28
C ASN A 67 12.21 -1.46 4.49
N TYR A 68 11.87 -0.41 5.23
CA TYR A 68 12.61 0.04 6.41
C TYR A 68 12.64 -0.97 7.57
N GLN A 69 11.76 -1.98 7.56
CA GLN A 69 11.72 -3.08 8.53
C GLN A 69 12.45 -4.34 8.01
N SER A 70 13.15 -4.24 6.89
CA SER A 70 13.78 -5.37 6.18
C SER A 70 12.79 -6.45 5.74
N GLU A 71 11.51 -6.09 5.56
CA GLU A 71 10.51 -6.96 4.95
C GLU A 71 10.62 -6.85 3.42
N LYS A 72 10.48 -7.98 2.72
CA LYS A 72 10.44 -8.02 1.26
C LYS A 72 9.11 -7.51 0.73
N LEU A 73 9.17 -6.51 -0.14
CA LEU A 73 8.09 -6.02 -0.98
C LEU A 73 8.27 -6.61 -2.38
N VAL A 74 7.32 -7.44 -2.82
CA VAL A 74 7.39 -8.14 -4.10
C VAL A 74 6.51 -7.40 -5.10
N GLY A 75 7.10 -7.05 -6.24
CA GLY A 75 6.39 -6.40 -7.34
C GLY A 75 6.82 -6.86 -8.72
N LEU A 76 6.16 -6.31 -9.71
CA LEU A 76 6.28 -6.67 -11.12
C LEU A 76 6.39 -5.38 -11.95
N LEU A 77 7.53 -5.23 -12.63
CA LEU A 77 7.83 -4.13 -13.53
C LEU A 77 7.44 -4.49 -14.96
N HIS A 78 6.57 -3.67 -15.54
CA HIS A 78 6.33 -3.60 -16.97
C HIS A 78 7.35 -2.62 -17.55
N ASP A 79 8.44 -3.14 -18.12
CA ASP A 79 9.52 -2.31 -18.62
C ASP A 79 9.39 -2.06 -20.11
N THR A 80 9.31 -0.78 -20.46
CA THR A 80 9.29 -0.29 -21.84
C THR A 80 10.65 0.26 -22.27
N GLY A 81 11.65 0.22 -21.38
CA GLY A 81 12.94 0.88 -21.56
C GLY A 81 12.93 2.37 -21.19
N SER A 82 11.77 2.92 -20.81
CA SER A 82 11.67 4.30 -20.32
C SER A 82 12.40 4.49 -18.97
N LYS A 83 13.02 5.66 -18.82
CA LYS A 83 13.55 6.11 -17.52
C LYS A 83 12.43 6.42 -16.53
N ASP A 84 11.30 6.89 -17.03
CA ASP A 84 10.14 7.21 -16.21
C ASP A 84 9.38 5.94 -15.83
N VAL A 85 9.03 5.81 -14.56
CA VAL A 85 8.22 4.72 -14.03
C VAL A 85 7.02 5.26 -13.26
N VAL A 86 5.85 4.66 -13.51
CA VAL A 86 4.62 4.90 -12.74
C VAL A 86 4.44 3.79 -11.73
N ILE A 87 4.35 4.13 -10.45
CA ILE A 87 4.08 3.14 -9.39
C ILE A 87 2.56 3.04 -9.16
N VAL A 88 2.04 1.81 -9.13
CA VAL A 88 0.61 1.50 -8.99
C VAL A 88 0.39 0.70 -7.69
N CYS A 89 -0.40 1.28 -6.79
CA CYS A 89 -0.64 0.82 -5.42
C CYS A 89 -2.05 0.26 -5.25
N HIS A 90 -2.16 -0.99 -4.75
CA HIS A 90 -3.43 -1.66 -4.54
C HIS A 90 -4.16 -1.21 -3.26
N GLY A 91 -5.44 -1.60 -3.15
CA GLY A 91 -6.29 -1.27 -2.00
C GLY A 91 -6.29 -2.30 -0.88
N PHE A 92 -7.24 -2.13 0.05
CA PHE A 92 -7.45 -3.00 1.21
C PHE A 92 -7.69 -4.48 0.82
N THR A 93 -6.98 -5.41 1.46
CA THR A 93 -7.05 -6.87 1.20
C THR A 93 -6.84 -7.28 -0.26
N SER A 94 -6.25 -6.40 -1.06
CA SER A 94 -5.95 -6.64 -2.47
C SER A 94 -4.50 -7.08 -2.65
N ARG A 95 -4.07 -7.19 -3.90
CA ARG A 95 -2.73 -7.60 -4.31
C ARG A 95 -2.41 -7.05 -5.70
N LYS A 96 -1.15 -7.10 -6.10
CA LYS A 96 -0.66 -6.64 -7.41
C LYS A 96 -1.26 -7.39 -8.60
N GLU A 97 -1.79 -8.60 -8.42
CA GLU A 97 -2.50 -9.37 -9.45
C GLU A 97 -3.97 -8.97 -9.61
N ASN A 98 -4.49 -8.02 -8.83
CA ASN A 98 -5.85 -7.52 -9.03
C ASN A 98 -6.01 -6.99 -10.47
N LYS A 99 -7.13 -7.34 -11.12
CA LYS A 99 -7.41 -6.98 -12.51
C LYS A 99 -7.25 -5.49 -12.78
N MET A 100 -7.65 -4.62 -11.86
CA MET A 100 -7.48 -3.18 -12.02
C MET A 100 -6.01 -2.79 -12.10
N MET A 101 -5.16 -3.33 -11.20
CA MET A 101 -3.73 -3.05 -11.19
C MET A 101 -3.05 -3.56 -12.47
N VAL A 102 -3.39 -4.78 -12.87
CA VAL A 102 -2.89 -5.38 -14.12
C VAL A 102 -3.33 -4.55 -15.34
N ASN A 103 -4.59 -4.12 -15.40
CA ASN A 103 -5.11 -3.35 -16.52
C ASN A 103 -4.48 -1.94 -16.59
N ILE A 104 -4.26 -1.27 -15.45
CA ILE A 104 -3.58 0.04 -15.42
C ILE A 104 -2.15 -0.10 -15.92
N CYS A 105 -1.37 -1.04 -15.38
CA CYS A 105 0.02 -1.24 -15.83
C CYS A 105 0.09 -1.64 -17.30
N GLY A 106 -0.78 -2.54 -17.77
CA GLY A 106 -0.81 -2.95 -19.17
C GLY A 106 -1.27 -1.84 -20.13
N ALA A 107 -2.11 -0.91 -19.68
CA ALA A 107 -2.47 0.28 -20.45
C ALA A 107 -1.29 1.25 -20.56
N LEU A 108 -0.60 1.53 -19.45
CA LEU A 108 0.61 2.36 -19.44
C LEU A 108 1.72 1.79 -20.32
N GLU A 109 1.95 0.48 -20.23
CA GLU A 109 2.95 -0.21 -21.05
C GLU A 109 2.67 -0.07 -22.55
N LYS A 110 1.40 -0.17 -22.98
CA LYS A 110 1.01 0.01 -24.38
C LYS A 110 1.28 1.42 -24.91
N GLU A 111 1.24 2.41 -24.02
CA GLU A 111 1.59 3.81 -24.33
C GLU A 111 3.10 4.08 -24.20
N GLY A 112 3.94 3.05 -23.99
CA GLY A 112 5.38 3.19 -23.86
C GLY A 112 5.84 3.76 -22.51
N ILE A 113 5.00 3.66 -21.49
CA ILE A 113 5.30 4.11 -20.12
C ILE A 113 5.63 2.90 -19.26
N SER A 114 6.82 2.86 -18.65
CA SER A 114 7.16 1.81 -17.70
C SER A 114 6.28 1.92 -16.44
N ALA A 115 5.78 0.79 -15.96
CA ALA A 115 4.87 0.76 -14.82
C ALA A 115 5.23 -0.34 -13.83
N TYR A 116 5.16 -0.03 -12.54
CA TYR A 116 5.47 -0.97 -11.47
C TYR A 116 4.29 -1.11 -10.52
N ARG A 117 3.89 -2.35 -10.26
CA ARG A 117 2.89 -2.68 -9.23
C ARG A 117 3.50 -3.65 -8.24
N PHE A 118 3.18 -3.49 -6.96
CA PHE A 118 3.74 -4.31 -5.90
C PHE A 118 2.71 -4.59 -4.82
N ASP A 119 3.00 -5.62 -4.02
CA ASP A 119 2.23 -5.92 -2.83
C ASP A 119 2.76 -5.11 -1.65
N PHE A 120 1.89 -4.34 -0.99
CA PHE A 120 2.23 -3.74 0.30
C PHE A 120 2.54 -4.82 1.34
N SER A 121 3.35 -4.48 2.35
CA SER A 121 3.70 -5.43 3.41
C SER A 121 2.46 -6.06 4.06
N GLY A 122 2.51 -7.38 4.24
CA GLY A 122 1.39 -8.18 4.74
C GLY A 122 0.32 -8.53 3.71
N ASN A 123 0.53 -8.25 2.42
CA ASN A 123 -0.36 -8.63 1.33
C ASN A 123 0.38 -9.49 0.29
N GLY A 124 -0.37 -10.31 -0.46
CA GLY A 124 0.13 -11.06 -1.60
C GLY A 124 1.41 -11.86 -1.32
N GLU A 125 2.46 -11.61 -2.10
CA GLU A 125 3.78 -12.26 -1.97
C GLU A 125 4.74 -11.49 -1.05
N SER A 126 4.36 -10.32 -0.53
CA SER A 126 5.21 -9.51 0.34
C SER A 126 5.21 -10.02 1.78
N ASP A 127 6.36 -9.86 2.43
CA ASP A 127 6.55 -10.17 3.85
C ASP A 127 5.69 -9.28 4.75
N GLY A 128 5.65 -9.62 6.04
CA GLY A 128 4.98 -8.85 7.07
C GLY A 128 3.64 -9.44 7.47
N THR A 129 2.83 -8.68 8.20
CA THR A 129 1.48 -9.10 8.56
C THR A 129 0.49 -7.98 8.28
N PHE A 130 -0.62 -8.36 7.65
CA PHE A 130 -1.72 -7.48 7.30
C PHE A 130 -2.33 -6.74 8.51
N ALA A 131 -2.52 -5.43 8.38
CA ALA A 131 -3.25 -4.62 9.36
C ALA A 131 -4.09 -3.52 8.67
N TYR A 132 -5.37 -3.40 9.04
CA TYR A 132 -6.35 -2.53 8.37
C TYR A 132 -5.94 -1.05 8.23
N GLY A 133 -5.39 -0.42 9.26
CA GLY A 133 -5.02 1.00 9.32
C GLY A 133 -3.52 1.30 9.19
N ASN A 134 -2.71 0.41 8.59
CA ASN A 134 -1.26 0.57 8.50
C ASN A 134 -0.85 1.62 7.43
N TYR A 135 -1.63 2.70 7.27
CA TYR A 135 -1.43 3.71 6.23
C TYR A 135 0.00 4.26 6.24
N MET A 136 0.52 4.65 7.40
CA MET A 136 1.89 5.18 7.49
C MET A 136 2.94 4.12 7.19
N LYS A 137 2.71 2.84 7.55
CA LYS A 137 3.62 1.76 7.17
C LYS A 137 3.62 1.56 5.65
N GLU A 138 2.47 1.61 5.01
CA GLU A 138 2.35 1.51 3.55
C GLU A 138 2.93 2.74 2.83
N VAL A 139 2.88 3.92 3.45
CA VAL A 139 3.60 5.12 2.96
C VAL A 139 5.12 4.88 3.00
N GLU A 140 5.64 4.27 4.07
CA GLU A 140 7.07 3.90 4.12
C GLU A 140 7.43 2.76 3.15
N ASP A 141 6.52 1.81 2.92
CA ASP A 141 6.69 0.78 1.88
C ASP A 141 6.81 1.44 0.49
N LEU A 142 5.91 2.37 0.17
CA LEU A 142 5.97 3.16 -1.07
C LEU A 142 7.28 3.98 -1.15
N CYS A 143 7.73 4.58 -0.03
CA CYS A 143 9.01 5.29 0.02
C CYS A 143 10.19 4.38 -0.30
N ALA A 144 10.21 3.14 0.22
CA ALA A 144 11.25 2.18 -0.11
C ALA A 144 11.25 1.83 -1.60
N VAL A 145 10.07 1.65 -2.20
CA VAL A 145 9.94 1.40 -3.64
C VAL A 145 10.42 2.60 -4.47
N VAL A 146 10.04 3.83 -4.11
CA VAL A 146 10.49 5.04 -4.80
C VAL A 146 12.02 5.16 -4.75
N LYS A 147 12.61 4.96 -3.56
CA LYS A 147 14.06 5.00 -3.39
C LYS A 147 14.79 3.93 -4.18
N HIS A 148 14.21 2.73 -4.28
CA HIS A 148 14.77 1.67 -5.09
C HIS A 148 14.88 2.08 -6.57
N PHE A 149 13.80 2.57 -7.17
CA PHE A 149 13.83 3.03 -8.56
C PHE A 149 14.76 4.22 -8.80
N ASN A 150 14.80 5.18 -7.87
CA ASN A 150 15.75 6.29 -7.94
C ASN A 150 17.21 5.79 -7.88
N GLY A 151 17.49 4.78 -7.05
CA GLY A 151 18.81 4.14 -6.95
C GLY A 151 19.22 3.38 -8.20
N GLU A 152 18.26 2.89 -8.98
CA GLU A 152 18.46 2.28 -10.30
C GLU A 152 18.50 3.30 -11.45
N ASN A 153 18.68 4.59 -11.14
CA ASN A 153 18.75 5.68 -12.11
C ASN A 153 17.47 5.81 -12.98
N ARG A 154 16.32 5.41 -12.43
CA ARG A 154 14.99 5.66 -12.97
C ARG A 154 14.34 6.84 -12.24
N ILE A 155 13.31 7.41 -12.86
CA ILE A 155 12.55 8.55 -12.33
C ILE A 155 11.13 8.06 -12.04
N VAL A 156 10.70 8.12 -10.79
CA VAL A 156 9.29 7.89 -10.48
C VAL A 156 8.50 9.13 -10.88
N SER A 157 7.80 9.07 -12.01
CA SER A 157 7.11 10.22 -12.61
C SER A 157 5.70 10.42 -12.08
N ALA A 158 5.06 9.32 -11.64
CA ALA A 158 3.74 9.34 -11.04
C ALA A 158 3.52 8.19 -10.04
N ILE A 159 2.61 8.42 -9.11
CA ILE A 159 2.07 7.39 -8.22
C ILE A 159 0.55 7.31 -8.39
N VAL A 160 0.04 6.10 -8.55
CA VAL A 160 -1.38 5.79 -8.76
C VAL A 160 -1.85 4.89 -7.62
N GLY A 161 -2.90 5.27 -6.93
CA GLY A 161 -3.43 4.50 -5.80
C GLY A 161 -4.91 4.20 -5.95
N HIS A 162 -5.30 2.94 -5.74
CA HIS A 162 -6.72 2.54 -5.71
C HIS A 162 -7.24 2.29 -4.30
N SER A 163 -8.43 2.81 -3.99
CA SER A 163 -9.10 2.64 -2.69
C SER A 163 -8.16 3.04 -1.55
N LYS A 164 -7.86 2.14 -0.60
CA LYS A 164 -6.84 2.36 0.45
C LYS A 164 -5.49 2.83 -0.11
N GLY A 165 -5.07 2.33 -1.27
CA GLY A 165 -3.85 2.77 -1.93
C GLY A 165 -3.92 4.22 -2.41
N GLY A 166 -5.12 4.72 -2.73
CA GLY A 166 -5.38 6.14 -3.02
C GLY A 166 -5.06 7.05 -1.84
N ASP A 167 -5.44 6.61 -0.64
CA ASP A 167 -5.12 7.33 0.60
C ASP A 167 -3.60 7.31 0.86
N VAL A 168 -2.93 6.18 0.60
CA VAL A 168 -1.48 6.02 0.76
C VAL A 168 -0.70 6.95 -0.17
N VAL A 169 -1.06 7.04 -1.46
CA VAL A 169 -0.32 7.91 -2.40
C VAL A 169 -0.51 9.39 -2.07
N LEU A 170 -1.68 9.79 -1.56
CA LEU A 170 -1.91 11.15 -1.08
C LEU A 170 -1.08 11.46 0.18
N LEU A 171 -1.07 10.56 1.16
CA LEU A 171 -0.27 10.70 2.37
C LEU A 171 1.24 10.74 2.04
N TYR A 172 1.69 9.91 1.10
CA TYR A 172 3.06 9.92 0.62
C TYR A 172 3.43 11.29 0.02
N ALA A 173 2.65 11.77 -0.94
CA ALA A 173 2.91 13.04 -1.61
C ALA A 173 2.89 14.23 -0.64
N SER A 174 1.99 14.20 0.35
CA SER A 174 1.93 15.19 1.42
C SER A 174 3.12 15.16 2.37
N LYS A 175 3.87 14.05 2.45
CA LYS A 175 4.99 13.87 3.37
C LYS A 175 6.34 14.16 2.72
N TYR A 176 6.54 13.69 1.48
CA TYR A 176 7.85 13.73 0.82
C TYR A 176 7.99 14.81 -0.25
N HIS A 177 6.89 15.26 -0.87
CA HIS A 177 6.87 16.33 -1.86
C HIS A 177 7.84 16.13 -3.05
N ASP A 178 8.21 14.89 -3.37
CA ASP A 178 9.23 14.51 -4.35
C ASP A 178 8.64 13.95 -5.65
N ILE A 179 7.33 13.67 -5.69
CA ILE A 179 6.62 13.14 -6.87
C ILE A 179 5.63 14.19 -7.39
N ARG A 180 5.74 14.49 -8.69
CA ARG A 180 4.96 15.54 -9.35
C ARG A 180 3.50 15.16 -9.59
N THR A 181 3.24 13.90 -9.90
CA THR A 181 1.91 13.44 -10.36
C THR A 181 1.35 12.39 -9.42
N VAL A 182 0.15 12.66 -8.90
CA VAL A 182 -0.57 11.75 -7.99
C VAL A 182 -1.95 11.47 -8.57
N VAL A 183 -2.31 10.20 -8.70
CA VAL A 183 -3.62 9.77 -9.18
C VAL A 183 -4.33 8.99 -8.08
N ASN A 184 -5.39 9.58 -7.54
CA ASN A 184 -6.27 8.93 -6.57
C ASN A 184 -7.47 8.28 -7.29
N LEU A 185 -7.53 6.96 -7.28
CA LEU A 185 -8.64 6.17 -7.83
C LEU A 185 -9.52 5.65 -6.69
N SER A 186 -10.64 6.32 -6.43
CA SER A 186 -11.62 5.90 -5.41
C SER A 186 -11.04 5.77 -3.98
N GLY A 187 -9.95 6.48 -3.66
CA GLY A 187 -9.50 6.69 -2.29
C GLY A 187 -10.45 7.63 -1.55
N ARG A 188 -10.54 7.47 -0.24
CA ARG A 188 -11.52 8.17 0.57
C ARG A 188 -10.96 9.54 0.98
N TYR A 189 -11.65 10.61 0.57
CA TYR A 189 -11.30 11.96 1.00
C TYR A 189 -11.58 12.20 2.49
N ASP A 190 -12.60 11.56 3.05
CA ASP A 190 -12.91 11.55 4.49
C ASP A 190 -12.69 10.15 5.05
N LEU A 191 -11.50 9.96 5.63
CA LEU A 191 -11.12 8.68 6.21
C LEU A 191 -11.89 8.35 7.48
N LYS A 192 -12.24 9.36 8.30
CA LYS A 192 -12.98 9.14 9.56
C LYS A 192 -14.36 8.60 9.25
N LYS A 193 -15.12 9.34 8.43
CA LYS A 193 -16.45 8.92 8.00
C LYS A 193 -16.41 7.58 7.29
N GLY A 194 -15.43 7.38 6.40
CA GLY A 194 -15.37 6.13 5.65
C GLY A 194 -14.96 4.88 6.42
N ILE A 195 -14.19 5.04 7.50
CA ILE A 195 -13.94 3.95 8.44
C ILE A 195 -15.20 3.68 9.27
N ALA A 196 -15.88 4.72 9.75
CA ALA A 196 -17.15 4.57 10.48
C ALA A 196 -18.23 3.87 9.64
N GLU A 197 -18.40 4.26 8.38
CA GLU A 197 -19.30 3.60 7.42
C GLU A 197 -19.00 2.11 7.25
N ARG A 198 -17.72 1.72 7.31
CA ARG A 198 -17.31 0.32 7.09
C ARG A 198 -17.33 -0.51 8.37
N LEU A 199 -17.01 0.10 9.51
CA LEU A 199 -16.74 -0.62 10.76
C LEU A 199 -17.76 -0.34 11.87
N GLY A 200 -18.68 0.59 11.65
CA GLY A 200 -19.62 1.14 12.63
C GLY A 200 -19.09 2.44 13.25
N GLU A 201 -19.99 3.34 13.65
CA GLU A 201 -19.65 4.61 14.33
C GLU A 201 -18.90 4.38 15.66
N ASP A 202 -19.14 3.24 16.31
CA ASP A 202 -18.54 2.85 17.58
C ASP A 202 -17.16 2.17 17.43
N PHE A 203 -16.59 2.12 16.21
CA PHE A 203 -15.35 1.39 15.94
C PHE A 203 -14.20 1.83 16.85
N MET A 204 -14.10 3.14 17.11
CA MET A 204 -13.06 3.70 17.99
C MET A 204 -13.25 3.26 19.44
N GLU A 205 -14.49 3.18 19.92
CA GLU A 205 -14.79 2.74 21.28
C GLU A 205 -14.47 1.25 21.45
N ARG A 206 -14.86 0.42 20.48
CA ARG A 206 -14.56 -1.02 20.46
C ARG A 206 -13.05 -1.28 20.45
N ILE A 207 -12.29 -0.55 19.64
CA ILE A 207 -10.83 -0.64 19.61
C ILE A 207 -10.21 -0.17 20.93
N LYS A 208 -10.67 0.95 21.50
CA LYS A 208 -10.16 1.44 22.79
C LYS A 208 -10.44 0.45 23.94
N LYS A 209 -11.61 -0.17 23.95
CA LYS A 209 -12.03 -1.11 25.00
C LYS A 209 -11.33 -2.46 24.90
N ASN A 210 -11.26 -3.02 23.70
CA ASN A 210 -10.84 -4.41 23.49
C ASN A 210 -9.40 -4.54 22.97
N GLY A 211 -8.80 -3.45 22.48
CA GLY A 211 -7.48 -3.44 21.83
C GLY A 211 -7.47 -4.03 20.42
N TYR A 212 -8.59 -4.61 19.96
CA TYR A 212 -8.80 -5.15 18.62
C TYR A 212 -10.31 -5.16 18.30
N MET A 213 -10.62 -5.46 17.04
CA MET A 213 -11.98 -5.62 16.58
C MET A 213 -11.99 -6.61 15.42
N ASP A 214 -12.88 -7.60 15.49
CA ASP A 214 -13.12 -8.52 14.39
C ASP A 214 -14.08 -7.88 13.39
N VAL A 215 -13.77 -8.05 12.10
CA VAL A 215 -14.53 -7.48 11.00
C VAL A 215 -14.85 -8.61 10.03
N GLU A 216 -16.13 -8.90 9.86
CA GLU A 216 -16.59 -9.84 8.83
C GLU A 216 -16.65 -9.12 7.48
N CYS A 217 -15.91 -9.65 6.50
CA CYS A 217 -15.94 -9.13 5.14
C CYS A 217 -17.15 -9.74 4.41
N GLN A 218 -18.15 -8.94 4.07
CA GLN A 218 -19.29 -9.42 3.29
C GLN A 218 -18.84 -9.80 1.87
N LYS A 219 -19.38 -10.89 1.33
CA LYS A 219 -18.99 -11.50 0.03
C LYS A 219 -19.25 -10.62 -1.21
N THR A 220 -19.75 -9.40 -1.04
CA THR A 220 -20.16 -8.51 -2.14
C THR A 220 -19.49 -7.15 -2.02
N GLY A 221 -18.56 -6.88 -2.94
CA GLY A 221 -18.23 -5.52 -3.38
C GLY A 221 -17.21 -4.74 -2.54
N CYS A 222 -15.93 -4.96 -2.84
CA CYS A 222 -14.97 -3.85 -2.97
C CYS A 222 -14.64 -3.69 -4.46
#